data_AF-A0A1B6K6H8-F1
#
_entry.id   AF-A0A1B6K6H8-F1
#
_cell.length_a   1.000
_cell.length_b   1.000
_cell.length_c   1.000
_cell.angle_alpha   90.00
_cell.angle_beta   90.00
_cell.angle_gamma   90.00
#
_symmetry.space_group_name_H-M   'P 1'
#
loop_
_entity.id
_entity.type
_entity.pdbx_description
1 polymer ?
#
loop_
_entity_poly.entity_id
_entity_poly.type
_entity_poly.pdbx_seq_one_letter_code
_entity_poly.pdbx_strand_id
1 'polypeptide(L)'
;MDVTLCGWIESKRNERFVVLRDGYGAAQLVINPIDFAVSRVVQNAEPNTLLTVRGRVSMRPSHQRNTRMATGNIEVKVSSVEIIDPNEPVTDDMLDVSSNKMELQEPQSNLSSGDVNSYCERTHTCGQLRGSDVGKDVVLCGWLASQRTNRFATIRDGHGTTQLLIPTTLEPTLGKILEQTTLESVIKVTGTVCARPPEQVTDKLATGEVEVVLKDFILLNPAKKEMPFLVREHNRPKEPLRMKYRYIDLRFSDMQYRLRLRSRVLMKMREFLINQRGFTEVETPTLFRRTPGGAQEYIVPTRTEDRFYSLVQSPQQLKQLLMVGAMDRYFQVARCYRDEGARPDRQPEFTQMDIELSFTDRDSILSLVEELLKASWPEELKTLHTPFPVLTYHDAMHSYGSDKPDLSFDKKLTDINGLISGDKKMPLPQNPQDVGNFTAKALVIGSNDNVSKLNSSFKECEELLKSKSKAKLFMVKCGANNWRQAMEASLTFVNVDQLKDLLDLSMPCTVVVGIGKDTEVLP
;
A
#
# COMPACT_ATOMS: atom_id res chain seq x y z
N MET A 1 12.16 -7.58 -36.55
CA MET A 1 11.40 -7.44 -35.29
C MET A 1 10.36 -6.37 -35.53
N ASP A 2 9.10 -6.67 -35.29
CA ASP A 2 8.01 -5.70 -35.39
C ASP A 2 7.92 -4.96 -34.05
N VAL A 3 7.73 -3.64 -34.10
CA VAL A 3 7.77 -2.73 -32.95
C VAL A 3 6.66 -1.70 -33.06
N THR A 4 6.16 -1.27 -31.90
CA THR A 4 5.30 -0.10 -31.76
C THR A 4 6.10 0.95 -31.00
N LEU A 5 6.25 2.13 -31.57
CA LEU A 5 6.93 3.27 -30.99
C LEU A 5 5.92 4.40 -30.77
N CYS A 6 6.08 5.17 -29.71
CA CYS A 6 5.34 6.39 -29.51
C CYS A 6 6.31 7.51 -29.15
N GLY A 7 6.12 8.70 -29.73
CA GLY A 7 7.03 9.82 -29.48
C GLY A 7 6.72 11.04 -30.34
N TRP A 8 7.53 12.08 -30.18
CA TRP A 8 7.40 13.35 -30.90
C TRP A 8 8.25 13.35 -32.16
N ILE A 9 7.74 13.95 -33.23
CA ILE A 9 8.55 14.22 -34.42
C ILE A 9 9.64 15.23 -34.07
N GLU A 10 10.91 14.82 -34.13
CA GLU A 10 12.05 15.70 -33.94
C GLU A 10 12.43 16.43 -35.23
N SER A 11 12.55 15.67 -36.33
CA SER A 11 12.93 16.22 -37.63
C SER A 11 12.45 15.36 -38.78
N LYS A 12 12.36 15.98 -39.97
CA LYS A 12 11.99 15.30 -41.22
C LYS A 12 13.00 15.63 -42.30
N ARG A 13 13.33 14.64 -43.14
CA ARG A 13 14.23 14.80 -44.28
C ARG A 13 13.68 14.08 -45.51
N ASN A 14 13.58 14.83 -46.62
CA ASN A 14 13.16 14.35 -47.93
C ASN A 14 11.84 13.59 -47.91
N GLU A 15 10.93 13.93 -46.98
CA GLU A 15 9.60 13.33 -46.76
C GLU A 15 9.58 11.81 -46.46
N ARG A 16 10.74 11.16 -46.56
CA ARG A 16 10.94 9.72 -46.42
C ARG A 16 11.52 9.35 -45.06
N PHE A 17 12.32 10.22 -44.47
CA PHE A 17 13.00 9.95 -43.21
C PHE A 17 12.47 10.88 -42.14
N VAL A 18 11.99 10.30 -41.05
CA VAL A 18 11.53 11.05 -39.88
C VAL A 18 12.31 10.57 -38.67
N VAL A 19 12.77 11.49 -37.84
CA VAL A 19 13.33 11.15 -36.53
C VAL A 19 12.23 11.32 -35.50
N LEU A 20 11.90 10.23 -34.83
CA LEU A 20 10.95 10.19 -33.72
C LEU A 20 11.77 10.16 -32.42
N ARG A 21 11.47 11.06 -31.48
CA ARG A 21 12.13 11.13 -30.16
C ARG A 21 11.14 10.88 -29.03
N ASP A 22 11.63 10.30 -27.95
CA ASP A 22 10.91 10.14 -26.67
C ASP A 22 11.79 10.68 -25.52
N GLY A 23 11.44 10.38 -24.27
CA GLY A 23 12.22 10.75 -23.09
C GLY A 23 13.59 10.09 -22.95
N TYR A 24 13.86 9.02 -23.72
CA TYR A 24 15.03 8.16 -23.57
C TYR A 24 15.99 8.23 -24.77
N GLY A 25 15.51 8.64 -25.94
CA GLY A 25 16.33 8.76 -27.13
C GLY A 25 15.54 9.05 -28.40
N ALA A 26 16.11 8.68 -29.54
CA ALA A 26 15.51 8.89 -30.85
C ALA A 26 15.71 7.69 -31.76
N ALA A 27 14.80 7.51 -32.71
CA ALA A 27 14.84 6.48 -33.75
C ALA A 27 14.46 7.07 -35.11
N GLN A 28 15.08 6.57 -36.19
CA GLN A 28 14.69 6.95 -37.55
C GLN A 28 13.60 6.03 -38.06
N LEU A 29 12.53 6.66 -38.51
CA LEU A 29 11.45 6.07 -39.27
C LEU A 29 11.74 6.23 -40.77
N VAL A 30 11.46 5.18 -41.53
CA VAL A 30 11.48 5.17 -43.00
C VAL A 30 10.06 4.98 -43.49
N ILE A 31 9.55 6.03 -44.14
CA ILE A 31 8.24 6.05 -44.75
C ILE A 31 8.35 5.49 -46.17
N ASN A 32 7.44 4.58 -46.52
CA ASN A 32 7.31 4.13 -47.90
C ASN A 32 6.47 5.14 -48.68
N PRO A 33 7.00 5.82 -49.71
CA PRO A 33 6.25 6.82 -50.47
C PRO A 33 5.01 6.26 -51.18
N ILE A 34 4.97 4.94 -51.41
CA ILE A 34 3.84 4.25 -52.05
C ILE A 34 2.67 4.08 -51.08
N ASP A 35 2.94 4.09 -49.78
CA ASP A 35 1.91 4.05 -48.75
C ASP A 35 1.35 5.45 -48.52
N PHE A 36 0.38 5.84 -49.35
CA PHE A 36 -0.22 7.17 -49.33
C PHE A 36 -0.89 7.50 -47.98
N ALA A 37 -1.39 6.51 -47.25
CA ALA A 37 -2.04 6.74 -45.96
C ALA A 37 -1.01 7.20 -44.92
N VAL A 38 0.08 6.44 -44.77
CA VAL A 38 1.17 6.79 -43.86
C VAL A 38 1.89 8.05 -44.32
N SER A 39 2.23 8.14 -45.61
CA SER A 39 2.99 9.27 -46.17
C SER A 39 2.25 10.59 -45.98
N ARG A 40 0.93 10.62 -46.19
CA ARG A 40 0.13 11.84 -46.04
C ARG A 40 0.04 12.30 -44.59
N VAL A 41 -0.19 11.38 -43.65
CA VAL A 41 -0.22 11.69 -42.21
C VAL A 41 1.11 12.27 -41.77
N VAL A 42 2.22 11.61 -42.14
CA VAL A 42 3.55 12.03 -41.74
C VAL A 42 4.00 13.30 -42.44
N GLN A 43 3.64 13.55 -43.71
CA GLN A 43 3.96 14.81 -44.41
C GLN A 43 3.25 16.01 -43.75
N ASN A 44 1.97 15.84 -43.40
CA ASN A 44 1.14 16.93 -42.87
C ASN A 44 1.36 17.21 -41.38
N ALA A 45 1.93 16.27 -40.62
CA ALA A 45 2.26 16.52 -39.23
C ALA A 45 3.30 17.66 -39.11
N GLU A 46 3.36 18.39 -38.00
CA GLU A 46 4.40 19.39 -37.78
C GLU A 46 5.52 18.81 -36.90
N PRO A 47 6.71 19.42 -36.83
CA PRO A 47 7.66 19.10 -35.76
C PRO A 47 6.99 19.21 -34.38
N ASN A 48 7.31 18.28 -33.48
CA ASN A 48 6.65 18.06 -32.19
C ASN A 48 5.20 17.54 -32.23
N THR A 49 4.68 17.11 -33.38
CA THR A 49 3.47 16.27 -33.39
C THR A 49 3.78 14.92 -32.72
N LEU A 50 2.88 14.47 -31.83
CA LEU A 50 2.99 13.20 -31.14
C LEU A 50 2.37 12.08 -31.99
N LEU A 51 3.09 10.98 -32.18
CA LEU A 51 2.70 9.87 -33.03
C LEU A 51 2.81 8.53 -32.32
N THR A 52 1.85 7.63 -32.55
CA THR A 52 2.04 6.18 -32.42
C THR A 52 2.39 5.60 -33.79
N VAL A 53 3.46 4.81 -33.85
CA VAL A 53 4.03 4.25 -35.07
C VAL A 53 4.19 2.75 -34.90
N ARG A 54 3.59 1.95 -35.78
CA ARG A 54 3.90 0.51 -35.88
C ARG A 54 4.79 0.28 -37.09
N GLY A 55 5.77 -0.60 -36.96
CA GLY A 55 6.68 -0.91 -38.07
C GLY A 55 7.68 -2.01 -37.77
N ARG A 56 8.54 -2.29 -38.76
CA ARG A 56 9.57 -3.33 -38.65
C ARG A 56 10.96 -2.71 -38.57
N VAL A 57 11.72 -3.10 -37.55
CA VAL A 57 13.14 -2.74 -37.40
C VAL A 57 13.96 -3.40 -38.49
N SER A 58 14.83 -2.62 -39.14
CA SER A 58 15.80 -3.06 -40.13
C SER A 58 17.15 -2.37 -39.96
N MET A 59 18.22 -3.00 -40.43
CA MET A 59 19.56 -2.41 -40.40
C MET A 59 19.65 -1.28 -41.43
N ARG A 60 20.27 -0.16 -41.05
CA ARG A 60 20.60 0.88 -42.02
C ARG A 60 21.68 0.39 -42.99
N PRO A 61 21.64 0.84 -44.26
CA PRO A 61 22.78 0.71 -45.15
C PRO A 61 24.05 1.23 -44.46
N SER A 62 25.19 0.55 -44.67
CA SER A 62 26.45 0.87 -43.99
C SER A 62 26.85 2.33 -44.08
N HIS A 63 26.58 2.99 -45.22
CA HIS A 63 26.87 4.40 -45.47
C HIS A 63 25.88 5.40 -44.83
N GLN A 64 24.77 4.94 -44.23
CA GLN A 64 23.73 5.79 -43.60
C GLN A 64 23.65 5.62 -42.09
N ARG A 65 24.61 4.89 -41.50
CA ARG A 65 24.68 4.69 -40.06
C ARG A 65 25.05 6.00 -39.36
N ASN A 66 24.32 6.34 -38.31
CA ASN A 66 24.54 7.55 -37.52
C ASN A 66 25.26 7.20 -36.22
N THR A 67 26.54 7.54 -36.09
CA THR A 67 27.31 7.23 -34.87
C THR A 67 26.96 8.09 -33.67
N ARG A 68 26.21 9.19 -33.85
CA ARG A 68 25.79 10.10 -32.78
C ARG A 68 24.51 9.68 -32.07
N MET A 69 23.80 8.69 -32.59
CA MET A 69 22.51 8.23 -32.07
C MET A 69 22.61 6.76 -31.65
N ALA A 70 22.11 6.41 -30.47
CA ALA A 70 22.16 5.03 -29.96
C ALA A 70 21.51 4.02 -30.93
N THR A 71 20.42 4.40 -31.58
CA THR A 71 19.72 3.60 -32.61
C THR A 71 20.29 3.80 -34.01
N GLY A 72 21.43 4.47 -34.18
CA GLY A 72 21.90 4.94 -35.47
C GLY A 72 22.35 3.86 -36.46
N ASN A 73 22.47 2.60 -36.01
CA ASN A 73 22.72 1.46 -36.89
C ASN A 73 21.43 0.84 -37.48
N ILE A 74 20.26 1.22 -36.95
CA ILE A 74 18.96 0.65 -37.28
C ILE A 74 17.94 1.74 -37.67
N GLU A 75 16.88 1.33 -38.34
CA GLU A 75 15.75 2.17 -38.74
C GLU A 75 14.45 1.36 -38.73
N VAL A 76 13.32 2.04 -38.54
CA VAL A 76 11.99 1.41 -38.49
C VAL A 76 11.27 1.68 -39.80
N LYS A 77 10.98 0.63 -40.56
CA LYS A 77 10.12 0.72 -41.74
C LYS A 77 8.67 0.76 -41.27
N VAL A 78 8.03 1.90 -41.48
CA VAL A 78 6.71 2.18 -40.93
C VAL A 78 5.64 1.43 -41.70
N SER A 79 4.72 0.79 -40.97
CA SER A 79 3.54 0.11 -41.51
C SER A 79 2.24 0.82 -41.14
N SER A 80 2.18 1.54 -40.02
CA SER A 80 1.03 2.40 -39.67
C SER A 80 1.48 3.57 -38.80
N VAL A 81 0.74 4.68 -38.89
CA VAL A 81 0.96 5.90 -38.07
C VAL A 81 -0.39 6.46 -37.65
N GLU A 82 -0.48 6.82 -36.39
CA GLU A 82 -1.62 7.51 -35.80
C GLU A 82 -1.10 8.77 -35.11
N ILE A 83 -1.72 9.92 -35.39
CA ILE A 83 -1.45 11.16 -34.64
C ILE A 83 -2.22 11.05 -33.33
N ILE A 84 -1.52 11.28 -32.22
CA ILE A 84 -2.18 11.44 -30.92
C ILE A 84 -2.46 12.94 -30.76
N ASP A 85 -3.73 13.34 -30.84
CA ASP A 85 -4.14 14.66 -30.36
C ASP A 85 -4.33 14.58 -28.83
N PRO A 86 -3.49 15.27 -28.03
CA PRO A 86 -3.65 15.27 -26.58
C PRO A 86 -4.94 15.94 -26.10
N ASN A 87 -5.72 16.58 -26.99
CA ASN A 87 -7.00 17.21 -26.69
C ASN A 87 -8.22 16.42 -27.19
N GLU A 88 -8.04 15.32 -27.92
CA GLU A 88 -9.16 14.47 -28.33
C GLU A 88 -9.63 13.58 -27.16
N PRO A 89 -10.93 13.54 -26.85
CA PRO A 89 -11.47 12.64 -25.84
C PRO A 89 -11.33 11.19 -26.32
N VAL A 90 -10.69 10.35 -25.51
CA VAL A 90 -10.52 8.92 -25.77
C VAL A 90 -11.88 8.22 -25.76
N THR A 91 -12.25 7.55 -26.85
CA THR A 91 -13.43 6.68 -26.94
C THR A 91 -13.04 5.21 -26.73
N ASP A 92 -13.92 4.43 -26.09
CA ASP A 92 -13.68 3.04 -25.64
C ASP A 92 -13.20 2.05 -26.73
N ASP A 93 -13.42 2.34 -28.01
CA ASP A 93 -13.11 1.41 -29.11
C ASP A 93 -11.62 1.32 -29.51
N MET A 94 -10.71 2.09 -28.89
CA MET A 94 -9.29 2.16 -29.26
C MET A 94 -8.34 1.25 -28.45
N LEU A 95 -8.87 0.31 -27.65
CA LEU A 95 -8.12 -0.42 -26.61
C LEU A 95 -7.52 -1.80 -26.98
N ASP A 96 -7.44 -2.20 -28.25
CA ASP A 96 -6.87 -3.53 -28.58
C ASP A 96 -5.34 -3.50 -28.83
N VAL A 97 -4.57 -3.69 -27.75
CA VAL A 97 -3.13 -3.97 -27.80
C VAL A 97 -2.83 -5.32 -27.15
N SER A 98 -3.42 -6.37 -27.69
CA SER A 98 -3.22 -7.75 -27.28
C SER A 98 -1.98 -8.40 -27.95
N SER A 99 -0.78 -7.85 -27.79
CA SER A 99 0.46 -8.63 -28.01
C SER A 99 1.73 -7.91 -27.54
N ASN A 100 2.16 -8.17 -26.31
CA ASN A 100 3.58 -8.27 -25.92
C ASN A 100 3.69 -8.68 -24.44
N LYS A 101 3.67 -9.98 -24.17
CA LYS A 101 4.10 -10.53 -22.87
C LYS A 101 5.64 -10.51 -22.85
N MET A 102 6.24 -9.53 -22.18
CA MET A 102 7.67 -9.60 -21.82
C MET A 102 7.83 -10.53 -20.62
N GLU A 103 8.68 -11.55 -20.78
CA GLU A 103 9.01 -12.51 -19.73
C GLU A 103 9.70 -11.82 -18.54
N LEU A 104 9.16 -12.08 -17.35
CA LEU A 104 9.72 -11.67 -16.06
C LEU A 104 11.03 -12.44 -15.81
N GLN A 105 12.16 -11.75 -15.77
CA GLN A 105 13.37 -12.31 -15.15
C GLN A 105 13.27 -12.15 -13.62
N GLU A 106 13.36 -13.26 -12.90
CA GLU A 106 13.38 -13.28 -11.44
C GLU A 106 14.61 -12.55 -10.89
N PRO A 107 14.45 -11.61 -9.94
CA PRO A 107 15.59 -11.05 -9.24
C PRO A 107 16.18 -12.08 -8.27
N GLN A 108 17.46 -12.42 -8.46
CA GLN A 108 18.23 -13.18 -7.47
C GLN A 108 18.39 -12.34 -6.19
N SER A 109 17.60 -12.64 -5.16
CA SER A 109 17.66 -11.94 -3.86
C SER A 109 18.67 -12.58 -2.91
N ASN A 110 19.95 -12.29 -3.09
CA ASN A 110 20.95 -12.44 -2.03
C ASN A 110 21.20 -11.06 -1.39
N LEU A 111 20.21 -10.50 -0.69
CA LEU A 111 20.47 -9.34 0.17
C LEU A 111 21.06 -9.84 1.50
N SER A 112 22.38 -9.82 1.61
CA SER A 112 23.08 -9.93 2.89
C SER A 112 22.56 -8.83 3.83
N SER A 113 22.08 -9.19 5.01
CA SER A 113 21.77 -8.20 6.06
C SER A 113 23.00 -7.35 6.31
N GLY A 114 22.93 -6.05 6.00
CA GLY A 114 24.07 -5.14 6.15
C GLY A 114 24.64 -5.15 7.57
N ASP A 115 25.94 -4.93 7.70
CA ASP A 115 26.61 -4.88 9.00
C ASP A 115 26.21 -3.62 9.78
N VAL A 116 25.20 -3.77 10.65
CA VAL A 116 24.68 -2.70 11.52
C VAL A 116 25.63 -2.31 12.66
N ASN A 117 26.75 -2.99 12.83
CA ASN A 117 27.78 -2.65 13.83
C ASN A 117 28.94 -1.87 13.22
N SER A 118 29.03 -1.81 11.89
CA SER A 118 29.94 -0.89 11.20
C SER A 118 29.72 0.55 11.69
N TYR A 119 30.82 1.32 11.77
CA TYR A 119 30.83 2.71 12.24
C TYR A 119 30.32 2.93 13.68
N CYS A 120 30.29 1.88 14.53
CA CYS A 120 29.86 1.96 15.91
C CYS A 120 30.95 1.51 16.90
N GLU A 121 30.87 1.94 18.16
CA GLU A 121 31.73 1.43 19.25
C GLU A 121 31.32 0.04 19.77
N ARG A 122 30.16 -0.47 19.32
CA ARG A 122 29.67 -1.81 19.67
C ARG A 122 30.21 -2.84 18.70
N THR A 123 30.41 -4.06 19.19
CA THR A 123 30.80 -5.22 18.35
C THR A 123 29.59 -5.96 17.79
N HIS A 124 28.49 -5.98 18.53
CA HIS A 124 27.27 -6.71 18.21
C HIS A 124 26.05 -5.88 18.64
N THR A 125 24.91 -6.13 18.01
CA THR A 125 23.64 -5.65 18.55
C THR A 125 23.20 -6.50 19.74
N CYS A 126 22.36 -5.96 20.60
CA CYS A 126 21.84 -6.69 21.77
C CYS A 126 20.94 -7.87 21.37
N GLY A 127 20.46 -7.95 20.12
CA GLY A 127 19.64 -9.07 19.63
C GLY A 127 20.40 -10.09 18.77
N GLN A 128 21.69 -9.88 18.51
CA GLN A 128 22.45 -10.64 17.51
C GLN A 128 23.11 -11.91 18.05
N LEU A 129 23.43 -11.96 19.34
CA LEU A 129 24.21 -13.07 19.92
C LEU A 129 23.49 -14.42 19.81
N ARG A 130 24.24 -15.47 19.48
CA ARG A 130 23.80 -16.87 19.38
C ARG A 130 24.78 -17.80 20.08
N GLY A 131 24.46 -19.08 20.18
CA GLY A 131 25.32 -20.13 20.75
C GLY A 131 26.67 -20.24 20.04
N SER A 132 26.73 -19.89 18.75
CA SER A 132 27.98 -19.78 17.97
C SER A 132 28.93 -18.67 18.45
N ASP A 133 28.47 -17.78 19.33
CA ASP A 133 29.26 -16.67 19.86
C ASP A 133 29.86 -16.96 21.24
N VAL A 134 29.55 -18.12 21.84
CA VAL A 134 30.09 -18.51 23.15
C VAL A 134 31.61 -18.46 23.17
N GLY A 135 32.17 -17.82 24.20
CA GLY A 135 33.59 -17.59 24.39
C GLY A 135 34.13 -16.31 23.74
N LYS A 136 33.35 -15.62 22.90
CA LYS A 136 33.77 -14.35 22.30
C LYS A 136 33.66 -13.20 23.30
N ASP A 137 34.61 -12.28 23.23
CA ASP A 137 34.52 -10.99 23.91
C ASP A 137 33.70 -10.01 23.08
N VAL A 138 32.73 -9.37 23.73
CA VAL A 138 31.76 -8.49 23.07
C VAL A 138 31.63 -7.17 23.82
N VAL A 139 31.39 -6.12 23.04
CA VAL A 139 30.96 -4.81 23.50
C VAL A 139 29.52 -4.60 23.02
N LEU A 140 28.61 -4.35 23.96
CA LEU A 140 27.21 -4.05 23.70
C LEU A 140 26.88 -2.65 24.22
N CYS A 141 26.09 -1.89 23.45
CA CYS A 141 25.55 -0.59 23.85
C CYS A 141 24.03 -0.60 23.72
N GLY A 142 23.33 -0.08 24.72
CA GLY A 142 21.87 -0.11 24.75
C GLY A 142 21.28 0.49 26.01
N TRP A 143 20.00 0.24 26.23
CA TRP A 143 19.24 0.64 27.40
C TRP A 143 19.19 -0.48 28.44
N LEU A 144 19.38 -0.13 29.72
CA LEU A 144 19.08 -1.04 30.83
C LEU A 144 17.57 -1.29 30.91
N ALA A 145 17.10 -2.41 30.37
CA ALA A 145 15.67 -2.69 30.23
C ALA A 145 15.06 -3.28 31.50
N SER A 146 15.80 -4.15 32.18
CA SER A 146 15.39 -4.71 33.46
C SER A 146 16.59 -5.11 34.30
N GLN A 147 16.36 -5.21 35.60
CA GLN A 147 17.31 -5.72 36.57
C GLN A 147 16.56 -6.70 37.48
N ARG A 148 17.16 -7.85 37.73
CA ARG A 148 16.67 -8.88 38.65
C ARG A 148 17.81 -9.20 39.59
N THR A 149 17.61 -8.88 40.87
CA THR A 149 18.66 -8.96 41.91
C THR A 149 19.92 -8.17 41.51
N ASN A 150 21.03 -8.39 42.21
CA ASN A 150 22.32 -7.72 41.94
C ASN A 150 23.17 -8.52 40.95
N ARG A 151 22.59 -9.60 40.41
CA ARG A 151 23.30 -10.60 39.62
C ARG A 151 22.87 -10.64 38.16
N PHE A 152 21.66 -10.21 37.83
CA PHE A 152 21.15 -10.26 36.46
C PHE A 152 20.57 -8.92 36.01
N ALA A 153 20.93 -8.53 34.79
CA ALA A 153 20.28 -7.44 34.08
C ALA A 153 19.94 -7.82 32.65
N THR A 154 19.15 -7.00 31.99
CA THR A 154 18.87 -7.12 30.56
C THR A 154 19.23 -5.82 29.89
N ILE A 155 20.14 -5.89 28.91
CA ILE A 155 20.40 -4.78 28.00
C ILE A 155 19.53 -4.94 26.75
N ARG A 156 19.04 -3.82 26.22
CA ARG A 156 18.21 -3.77 25.03
C ARG A 156 18.70 -2.71 24.06
N ASP A 157 18.66 -2.98 22.77
CA ASP A 157 18.75 -1.96 21.72
C ASP A 157 17.57 -2.05 20.74
N GLY A 158 17.67 -1.36 19.60
CA GLY A 158 16.62 -1.40 18.57
C GLY A 158 16.46 -2.76 17.86
N HIS A 159 17.35 -3.73 18.12
CA HIS A 159 17.40 -5.05 17.45
C HIS A 159 17.02 -6.20 18.37
N GLY A 160 17.08 -6.02 19.70
CA GLY A 160 16.65 -7.04 20.64
C GLY A 160 17.21 -6.83 22.04
N THR A 161 17.23 -7.90 22.82
CA THR A 161 17.65 -7.92 24.22
C THR A 161 18.66 -9.02 24.47
N THR A 162 19.63 -8.79 25.35
CA THR A 162 20.56 -9.81 25.86
C THR A 162 20.59 -9.77 27.39
N GLN A 163 20.71 -10.93 28.02
CA GLN A 163 20.92 -11.02 29.48
C GLN A 163 22.38 -10.76 29.83
N LEU A 164 22.58 -9.97 30.88
CA LEU A 164 23.87 -9.68 31.48
C LEU A 164 23.95 -10.42 32.82
N LEU A 165 25.05 -11.12 33.05
CA LEU A 165 25.40 -11.79 34.30
C LEU A 165 26.54 -11.04 34.97
N ILE A 166 26.31 -10.57 36.19
CA ILE A 166 27.34 -9.99 37.05
C ILE A 166 28.04 -11.16 37.77
N PRO A 167 29.33 -11.41 37.54
CA PRO A 167 30.04 -12.46 38.27
C PRO A 167 30.18 -12.06 39.75
N THR A 168 30.14 -13.04 40.65
CA THR A 168 30.18 -12.82 42.11
C THR A 168 31.41 -12.02 42.56
N THR A 169 32.52 -12.10 41.82
CA THR A 169 33.73 -11.32 42.06
C THR A 169 33.55 -9.81 41.83
N LEU A 170 32.64 -9.41 40.94
CA LEU A 170 32.32 -8.01 40.62
C LEU A 170 31.01 -7.54 41.24
N GLU A 171 30.28 -8.40 41.96
CA GLU A 171 29.02 -8.05 42.62
C GLU A 171 29.17 -6.90 43.63
N PRO A 172 30.20 -6.83 44.50
CA PRO A 172 30.35 -5.74 45.46
C PRO A 172 30.59 -4.35 44.83
N THR A 173 31.08 -4.31 43.59
CA THR A 173 31.41 -3.08 42.85
C THR A 173 30.37 -2.80 41.77
N LEU A 174 30.33 -3.61 40.72
CA LEU A 174 29.45 -3.47 39.56
C LEU A 174 27.97 -3.65 39.93
N GLY A 175 27.68 -4.57 40.86
CA GLY A 175 26.32 -4.82 41.32
C GLY A 175 25.68 -3.58 41.97
N LYS A 176 26.45 -2.84 42.79
CA LYS A 176 25.99 -1.58 43.41
C LYS A 176 25.78 -0.46 42.38
N ILE A 177 26.67 -0.33 41.40
CA ILE A 177 26.52 0.64 40.30
C ILE A 177 25.23 0.35 39.54
N LEU A 178 24.96 -0.92 39.27
CA LEU A 178 23.76 -1.35 38.56
C LEU A 178 22.49 -1.07 39.38
N GLU A 179 22.45 -1.40 40.68
CA GLU A 179 21.33 -1.05 41.58
C GLU A 179 21.01 0.45 41.61
N GLN A 180 22.03 1.30 41.51
CA GLN A 180 21.87 2.75 41.47
C GLN A 180 21.48 3.27 40.07
N THR A 181 21.68 2.47 39.03
CA THR A 181 21.38 2.83 37.65
C THR A 181 19.87 2.70 37.41
N THR A 182 19.24 3.81 37.03
CA THR A 182 17.82 3.82 36.69
C THR A 182 17.55 3.03 35.40
N LEU A 183 16.42 2.32 35.33
CA LEU A 183 15.98 1.67 34.09
C LEU A 183 15.85 2.69 32.96
N GLU A 184 16.03 2.22 31.72
CA GLU A 184 16.10 3.03 30.51
C GLU A 184 17.31 3.98 30.43
N SER A 185 18.29 3.86 31.34
CA SER A 185 19.60 4.50 31.18
C SER A 185 20.38 3.88 30.03
N VAL A 186 21.16 4.69 29.33
CA VAL A 186 22.04 4.24 28.24
C VAL A 186 23.34 3.73 28.84
N ILE A 187 23.68 2.47 28.57
CA ILE A 187 24.83 1.77 29.11
C ILE A 187 25.68 1.18 27.98
N LYS A 188 26.98 1.11 28.21
CA LYS A 188 27.95 0.34 27.44
C LYS A 188 28.52 -0.73 28.35
N VAL A 189 28.54 -1.96 27.89
CA VAL A 189 29.04 -3.09 28.65
C VAL A 189 30.05 -3.86 27.82
N THR A 190 31.09 -4.36 28.48
CA THR A 190 32.01 -5.34 27.90
C THR A 190 31.92 -6.63 28.68
N GLY A 191 32.07 -7.75 28.00
CA GLY A 191 31.97 -9.06 28.64
C GLY A 191 32.24 -10.19 27.69
N THR A 192 32.14 -11.41 28.21
CA THR A 192 32.31 -12.65 27.44
C THR A 192 30.98 -13.36 27.31
N VAL A 193 30.66 -13.83 26.11
CA VAL A 193 29.44 -14.60 25.86
C VAL A 193 29.57 -15.98 26.48
N CYS A 194 28.57 -16.41 27.25
CA CYS A 194 28.49 -17.73 27.87
C CYS A 194 27.15 -18.39 27.53
N ALA A 195 27.16 -19.72 27.43
CA ALA A 195 25.93 -20.49 27.33
C ALA A 195 25.19 -20.43 28.67
N ARG A 196 23.87 -20.31 28.63
CA ARG A 196 23.05 -20.44 29.83
C ARG A 196 22.99 -21.89 30.30
N PRO A 197 22.78 -22.14 31.59
CA PRO A 197 22.41 -23.46 32.07
C PRO A 197 21.19 -23.98 31.30
N PRO A 198 21.09 -25.30 30.99
CA PRO A 198 19.99 -25.86 30.21
C PRO A 198 18.60 -25.51 30.75
N GLU A 199 18.46 -25.43 32.08
CA GLU A 199 17.21 -25.09 32.76
C GLU A 199 16.80 -23.60 32.63
N GLN A 200 17.72 -22.73 32.19
CA GLN A 200 17.54 -21.28 32.08
C GLN A 200 17.45 -20.80 30.62
N VAL A 201 17.51 -21.71 29.65
CA VAL A 201 17.33 -21.41 28.23
C VAL A 201 15.89 -20.91 28.00
N THR A 202 15.74 -19.86 27.19
CA THR A 202 14.44 -19.25 26.90
C THR A 202 14.17 -19.21 25.40
N ASP A 203 13.38 -20.16 24.88
CA ASP A 203 13.08 -20.26 23.44
C ASP A 203 12.31 -19.05 22.87
N LYS A 204 11.68 -18.25 23.75
CA LYS A 204 10.97 -17.03 23.36
C LYS A 204 11.91 -15.88 22.95
N LEU A 205 13.20 -15.97 23.26
CA LEU A 205 14.19 -14.93 22.98
C LEU A 205 15.22 -15.47 21.99
N ALA A 206 15.54 -14.69 20.97
CA ALA A 206 16.57 -15.06 19.99
C ALA A 206 17.96 -15.26 20.59
N THR A 207 18.25 -14.61 21.74
CA THR A 207 19.48 -14.76 22.51
C THR A 207 19.26 -15.64 23.76
N GLY A 208 18.20 -16.44 23.79
CA GLY A 208 17.73 -17.15 24.98
C GLY A 208 18.65 -18.26 25.47
N GLU A 209 19.53 -18.76 24.59
CA GLU A 209 20.56 -19.76 24.87
C GLU A 209 21.86 -19.18 25.46
N VAL A 210 22.05 -17.85 25.39
CA VAL A 210 23.28 -17.18 25.81
C VAL A 210 23.04 -16.03 26.80
N GLU A 211 24.08 -15.68 27.53
CA GLU A 211 24.19 -14.49 28.35
C GLU A 211 25.61 -13.90 28.25
N VAL A 212 25.79 -12.65 28.69
CA VAL A 212 27.11 -12.01 28.70
C VAL A 212 27.56 -11.83 30.14
N VAL A 213 28.68 -12.50 30.49
CA VAL A 213 29.34 -12.32 31.78
C VAL A 213 30.10 -11.00 31.73
N LEU A 214 29.69 -10.05 32.58
CA LEU A 214 30.23 -8.70 32.57
C LEU A 214 31.68 -8.65 33.03
N LYS A 215 32.49 -7.91 32.29
CA LYS A 215 33.85 -7.49 32.64
C LYS A 215 33.89 -6.01 33.03
N ASP A 216 33.18 -5.16 32.28
CA ASP A 216 33.13 -3.72 32.51
C ASP A 216 31.72 -3.16 32.22
N PHE A 217 31.39 -2.05 32.89
CA PHE A 217 30.13 -1.32 32.77
C PHE A 217 30.39 0.17 32.79
N ILE A 218 29.89 0.86 31.76
CA ILE A 218 29.97 2.31 31.62
C ILE A 218 28.55 2.85 31.49
N LEU A 219 28.15 3.71 32.41
CA LEU A 219 26.93 4.50 32.29
C LEU A 219 27.18 5.66 31.32
N LEU A 220 26.66 5.54 30.09
CA LEU A 220 26.81 6.57 29.06
C LEU A 220 25.89 7.77 29.31
N ASN A 221 24.63 7.49 29.68
CA ASN A 221 23.67 8.55 29.96
C ASN A 221 22.59 8.06 30.95
N PRO A 222 22.45 8.68 32.14
CA PRO A 222 21.41 8.31 33.10
C PRO A 222 20.02 8.68 32.61
N ALA A 223 19.05 7.80 32.82
CA ALA A 223 17.63 8.12 32.66
C ALA A 223 17.06 8.77 33.91
N LYS A 224 15.99 9.57 33.73
CA LYS A 224 15.23 10.11 34.85
C LYS A 224 14.63 8.97 35.67
N LYS A 225 14.61 9.11 37.00
CA LYS A 225 14.01 8.11 37.90
C LYS A 225 12.51 7.94 37.65
N GLU A 226 11.82 9.05 37.41
CA GLU A 226 10.37 9.09 37.12
C GLU A 226 10.13 9.21 35.62
N MET A 227 10.32 8.11 34.89
CA MET A 227 9.96 8.03 33.48
C MET A 227 8.43 8.00 33.32
N PRO A 228 7.86 8.61 32.27
CA PRO A 228 6.40 8.64 32.06
C PRO A 228 5.81 7.24 31.88
N PHE A 229 6.61 6.30 31.35
CA PHE A 229 6.36 4.87 31.36
C PHE A 229 7.67 4.13 31.07
N LEU A 230 7.71 2.85 31.44
CA LEU A 230 8.78 1.92 31.08
C LEU A 230 8.37 1.13 29.84
N VAL A 231 9.36 0.70 29.06
CA VAL A 231 9.08 -0.04 27.82
C VAL A 231 8.95 -1.53 28.15
N ARG A 232 7.72 -1.95 28.44
CA ARG A 232 7.35 -3.32 28.82
C ARG A 232 6.13 -3.78 28.05
N GLU A 233 6.11 -5.06 27.67
CA GLU A 233 5.01 -5.65 26.88
C GLU A 233 3.67 -5.67 27.63
N HIS A 234 3.71 -5.85 28.94
CA HIS A 234 2.54 -5.80 29.82
C HIS A 234 2.29 -4.36 30.30
N ASN A 235 1.02 -4.03 30.55
CA ASN A 235 0.60 -2.71 31.05
C ASN A 235 1.06 -1.55 30.16
N ARG A 236 0.98 -1.71 28.83
CA ARG A 236 1.35 -0.66 27.88
C ARG A 236 0.54 0.63 28.15
N PRO A 237 1.17 1.80 28.07
CA PRO A 237 0.49 3.08 28.23
C PRO A 237 -0.59 3.29 27.15
N LYS A 238 -1.64 4.06 27.49
CA LYS A 238 -2.67 4.46 26.52
C LYS A 238 -2.08 5.36 25.43
N GLU A 239 -2.71 5.36 24.26
CA GLU A 239 -2.25 6.09 23.08
C GLU A 239 -1.91 7.58 23.32
N PRO A 240 -2.71 8.39 24.04
CA PRO A 240 -2.36 9.80 24.27
C PRO A 240 -1.01 10.00 24.95
N LEU A 241 -0.66 9.13 25.92
CA LEU A 241 0.61 9.20 26.63
C LEU A 241 1.77 8.74 25.73
N ARG A 242 1.52 7.73 24.89
CA ARG A 242 2.49 7.24 23.89
C ARG A 242 2.81 8.30 22.85
N MET A 243 1.80 9.04 22.37
CA MET A 243 1.97 10.13 21.41
C MET A 243 2.72 11.31 22.04
N LYS A 244 2.40 11.67 23.30
CA LYS A 244 3.13 12.72 24.04
C LYS A 244 4.61 12.39 24.23
N TYR A 245 4.95 11.14 24.51
CA TYR A 245 6.32 10.68 24.72
C TYR A 245 6.78 9.71 23.62
N ARG A 246 6.50 10.07 22.36
CA ARG A 246 6.72 9.20 21.20
C ARG A 246 8.16 8.71 21.09
N TYR A 247 9.15 9.50 21.49
CA TYR A 247 10.56 9.11 21.48
C TYR A 247 10.89 7.91 22.41
N ILE A 248 10.10 7.68 23.46
CA ILE A 248 10.20 6.47 24.32
C ILE A 248 9.41 5.34 23.66
N ASP A 249 8.21 5.64 23.16
CA ASP A 249 7.35 4.66 22.51
C ASP A 249 8.00 4.02 21.27
N LEU A 250 8.82 4.77 20.54
CA LEU A 250 9.59 4.24 19.42
C LEU A 250 10.56 3.13 19.82
N ARG A 251 10.91 2.97 21.10
CA ARG A 251 11.78 1.88 21.59
C ARG A 251 11.07 0.53 21.67
N PHE A 252 9.74 0.48 21.58
CA PHE A 252 9.01 -0.78 21.53
C PHE A 252 9.34 -1.58 20.27
N SER A 253 9.45 -2.89 20.41
CA SER A 253 9.82 -3.83 19.34
C SER A 253 8.87 -3.75 18.13
N ASP A 254 7.57 -3.62 18.36
CA ASP A 254 6.58 -3.47 17.28
C ASP A 254 6.70 -2.14 16.55
N MET A 255 7.10 -1.07 17.23
CA MET A 255 7.34 0.23 16.58
C MET A 255 8.64 0.24 15.78
N GLN A 256 9.69 -0.35 16.33
CA GLN A 256 10.94 -0.63 15.61
C GLN A 256 10.70 -1.46 14.35
N TYR A 257 9.90 -2.53 14.44
CA TYR A 257 9.51 -3.36 13.29
C TYR A 257 8.75 -2.55 12.23
N ARG A 258 7.67 -1.84 12.61
CA ARG A 258 6.83 -1.11 11.64
C ARG A 258 7.62 -0.03 10.88
N LEU A 259 8.52 0.69 11.54
CA LEU A 259 9.35 1.70 10.89
C LEU A 259 10.36 1.09 9.90
N ARG A 260 11.05 0.00 10.29
CA ARG A 260 11.99 -0.69 9.40
C ARG A 260 11.28 -1.39 8.25
N LEU A 261 10.12 -1.96 8.50
CA LEU A 261 9.26 -2.55 7.48
C LEU A 261 8.89 -1.50 6.43
N ARG A 262 8.40 -0.34 6.86
CA ARG A 262 8.07 0.77 5.95
C ARG A 262 9.28 1.19 5.12
N SER A 263 10.46 1.33 5.73
CA SER A 263 11.70 1.68 5.02
C SER A 263 12.05 0.64 3.94
N ARG A 264 12.05 -0.64 4.29
CA ARG A 264 12.35 -1.75 3.39
C ARG A 264 11.36 -1.86 2.23
N VAL A 265 10.05 -1.72 2.50
CA VAL A 265 9.01 -1.72 1.46
C VAL A 265 9.24 -0.57 0.48
N LEU A 266 9.48 0.65 0.96
CA LEU A 266 9.74 1.80 0.09
C LEU A 266 11.03 1.65 -0.70
N MET A 267 12.06 1.00 -0.15
CA MET A 267 13.29 0.71 -0.89
C MET A 267 13.04 -0.33 -1.99
N LYS A 268 12.38 -1.45 -1.68
CA LYS A 268 12.02 -2.47 -2.70
C LYS A 268 11.16 -1.87 -3.82
N MET A 269 10.24 -0.96 -3.50
CA MET A 269 9.47 -0.22 -4.50
C MET A 269 10.36 0.63 -5.41
N ARG A 270 11.32 1.39 -4.84
CA ARG A 270 12.29 2.15 -5.62
C ARG A 270 13.16 1.28 -6.51
N GLU A 271 13.69 0.18 -5.96
CA GLU A 271 14.50 -0.77 -6.70
C GLU A 271 13.76 -1.35 -7.89
N PHE A 272 12.50 -1.75 -7.70
CA PHE A 272 11.65 -2.23 -8.80
C PHE A 272 11.42 -1.15 -9.86
N LEU A 273 10.95 0.04 -9.45
CA LEU A 273 10.60 1.11 -10.39
C LEU A 273 11.82 1.59 -11.18
N ILE A 274 12.94 1.88 -10.51
CA ILE A 274 14.15 2.40 -11.16
C ILE A 274 14.86 1.29 -11.92
N ASN A 275 15.27 0.22 -11.24
CA ASN A 275 16.23 -0.74 -11.81
C ASN A 275 15.57 -1.75 -12.75
N GLN A 276 14.29 -2.08 -12.53
CA GLN A 276 13.59 -3.08 -13.35
C GLN A 276 12.65 -2.45 -14.39
N ARG A 277 12.08 -1.28 -14.09
CA ARG A 277 11.06 -0.64 -14.94
C ARG A 277 11.46 0.71 -15.54
N GLY A 278 12.68 1.19 -15.27
CA GLY A 278 13.25 2.38 -15.92
C GLY A 278 12.57 3.71 -15.56
N PHE A 279 11.95 3.78 -14.38
CA PHE A 279 11.36 5.00 -13.87
C PHE A 279 12.41 5.96 -13.31
N THR A 280 12.09 7.25 -13.33
CA THR A 280 12.89 8.31 -12.71
C THR A 280 12.18 8.84 -11.47
N GLU A 281 12.88 8.86 -10.32
CA GLU A 281 12.38 9.54 -9.12
C GLU A 281 12.59 11.05 -9.29
N VAL A 282 11.50 11.83 -9.38
CA VAL A 282 11.58 13.29 -9.51
C VAL A 282 10.92 13.95 -8.31
N GLU A 283 11.65 14.83 -7.63
CA GLU A 283 11.08 15.61 -6.53
C GLU A 283 10.32 16.83 -7.07
N THR A 284 9.03 16.90 -6.76
CA THR A 284 8.18 18.03 -7.15
C THR A 284 7.95 19.01 -5.98
N PRO A 285 7.84 20.33 -6.23
CA PRO A 285 7.61 21.34 -5.18
C PRO A 285 6.38 21.09 -4.28
N THR A 286 6.55 21.30 -2.97
CA THR A 286 5.47 21.23 -1.96
C THR A 286 4.71 22.54 -1.80
N LEU A 287 5.41 23.68 -1.85
CA LEU A 287 4.80 25.00 -1.81
C LEU A 287 4.33 25.37 -3.22
N PHE A 288 3.03 25.36 -3.45
CA PHE A 288 2.48 25.54 -4.79
C PHE A 288 1.30 26.49 -4.81
N ARG A 289 0.78 26.79 -6.01
CA ARG A 289 -0.48 27.53 -6.14
C ARG A 289 -1.65 26.62 -5.75
N ARG A 290 -2.72 27.22 -5.24
CA ARG A 290 -3.96 26.51 -4.92
C ARG A 290 -4.51 25.80 -6.16
N THR A 291 -4.94 24.54 -6.00
CA THR A 291 -5.62 23.78 -7.06
C THR A 291 -7.12 23.71 -6.76
N PRO A 292 -7.99 24.36 -7.55
CA PRO A 292 -9.43 24.29 -7.32
C PRO A 292 -9.98 22.88 -7.61
N GLY A 293 -10.96 22.42 -6.81
CA GLY A 293 -11.73 21.18 -7.05
C GLY A 293 -11.44 20.01 -6.08
N GLY A 294 -10.38 20.08 -5.28
CA GLY A 294 -10.00 19.03 -4.33
C GLY A 294 -10.52 19.23 -2.90
N ALA A 295 -9.86 18.59 -1.94
CA ALA A 295 -10.10 18.81 -0.51
C ALA A 295 -9.70 20.24 -0.10
N GLN A 296 -9.90 20.61 1.16
CA GLN A 296 -9.35 21.86 1.67
C GLN A 296 -7.81 21.74 1.79
N GLU A 297 -7.10 22.82 1.45
CA GLU A 297 -5.64 22.87 1.42
C GLU A 297 -5.11 23.76 2.55
N TYR A 298 -3.96 23.39 3.12
CA TYR A 298 -3.27 24.24 4.08
C TYR A 298 -2.63 25.44 3.37
N ILE A 299 -2.80 26.62 3.95
CA ILE A 299 -2.17 27.84 3.47
C ILE A 299 -0.85 28.12 4.19
N VAL A 300 0.13 28.61 3.44
CA VAL A 300 1.43 29.07 3.96
C VAL A 300 1.58 30.53 3.54
N PRO A 301 1.35 31.50 4.44
CA PRO A 301 1.50 32.91 4.13
C PRO A 301 2.92 33.23 3.67
N THR A 302 3.05 34.13 2.70
CA THR A 302 4.36 34.65 2.28
C THR A 302 4.68 35.96 3.00
N ARG A 303 5.93 36.40 2.91
CA ARG A 303 6.33 37.74 3.36
C ARG A 303 5.77 38.85 2.45
N THR A 304 5.39 38.51 1.22
CA THR A 304 4.74 39.45 0.30
C THR A 304 3.28 39.57 0.70
N GLU A 305 2.82 40.81 0.87
CA GLU A 305 1.44 41.10 1.21
C GLU A 305 0.47 40.48 0.19
N ASP A 306 -0.67 40.00 0.69
CA ASP A 306 -1.76 39.39 -0.07
C ASP A 306 -1.38 38.15 -0.92
N ARG A 307 -0.26 37.49 -0.62
CA ARG A 307 0.15 36.24 -1.28
C ARG A 307 0.42 35.12 -0.28
N PHE A 308 -0.02 33.91 -0.65
CA PHE A 308 0.21 32.68 0.10
C PHE A 308 0.51 31.52 -0.86
N TYR A 309 1.24 30.52 -0.38
CA TYR A 309 1.31 29.21 -1.00
C TYR A 309 0.25 28.30 -0.42
N SER A 310 -0.06 27.25 -1.17
CA SER A 310 -0.88 26.14 -0.74
C SER A 310 -0.01 24.88 -0.67
N LEU A 311 -0.20 24.06 0.37
CA LEU A 311 0.44 22.75 0.45
C LEU A 311 -0.28 21.75 -0.47
N VAL A 312 0.50 21.01 -1.25
CA VAL A 312 -0.03 20.08 -2.26
C VAL A 312 -0.76 18.88 -1.66
N GLN A 313 -1.91 18.53 -2.23
CA GLN A 313 -2.68 17.32 -1.87
C GLN A 313 -2.17 16.05 -2.56
N SER A 314 -1.50 16.24 -3.69
CA SER A 314 -0.79 15.26 -4.51
C SER A 314 0.02 16.05 -5.56
N PRO A 315 1.07 15.47 -6.18
CA PRO A 315 1.82 16.13 -7.24
C PRO A 315 1.07 16.12 -8.59
N GLN A 316 -0.27 16.04 -8.61
CA GLN A 316 -1.09 15.81 -9.81
C GLN A 316 -0.81 16.79 -10.96
N GLN A 317 -0.68 18.10 -10.72
CA GLN A 317 -0.37 19.03 -11.81
C GLN A 317 1.07 18.86 -12.32
N LEU A 318 2.00 18.56 -11.42
CA LEU A 318 3.43 18.52 -11.71
C LEU A 318 3.81 17.24 -12.46
N LYS A 319 3.21 16.10 -12.10
CA LYS A 319 3.42 14.85 -12.85
C LYS A 319 2.92 14.93 -14.29
N GLN A 320 1.82 15.63 -14.53
CA GLN A 320 1.33 15.87 -15.89
C GLN A 320 2.29 16.76 -16.70
N LEU A 321 2.85 17.81 -16.08
CA LEU A 321 3.90 18.62 -16.71
C LEU A 321 5.16 17.80 -17.01
N LEU A 322 5.51 16.85 -16.16
CA LEU A 322 6.63 15.92 -16.40
C LEU A 322 6.36 15.04 -17.63
N MET A 323 5.13 14.52 -17.80
CA MET A 323 4.78 13.76 -19.01
C MET A 323 4.94 14.62 -20.28
N VAL A 324 4.43 15.85 -20.26
CA VAL A 324 4.60 16.81 -21.38
C VAL A 324 6.07 17.14 -21.61
N GLY A 325 6.88 17.18 -20.54
CA GLY A 325 8.32 17.37 -20.57
C GLY A 325 9.13 16.14 -21.01
N ALA A 326 8.49 15.10 -21.56
CA ALA A 326 9.11 13.85 -21.98
C ALA A 326 9.78 13.07 -20.83
N MET A 327 9.28 13.20 -19.61
CA MET A 327 9.61 12.28 -18.52
C MET A 327 8.66 11.09 -18.56
N ASP A 328 8.83 10.20 -19.54
CA ASP A 328 7.81 9.20 -19.88
C ASP A 328 7.50 8.16 -18.79
N ARG A 329 8.35 8.05 -17.75
CA ARG A 329 8.12 7.19 -16.56
C ARG A 329 8.56 7.93 -15.31
N TYR A 330 7.60 8.48 -14.60
CA TYR A 330 7.81 9.25 -13.39
C TYR A 330 7.31 8.48 -12.17
N PHE A 331 8.05 8.58 -11.07
CA PHE A 331 7.48 8.31 -9.76
C PHE A 331 8.04 9.25 -8.70
N GLN A 332 7.33 9.34 -7.57
CA GLN A 332 7.80 10.05 -6.39
C GLN A 332 7.19 9.45 -5.12
N VAL A 333 8.00 9.33 -4.07
CA VAL A 333 7.50 9.14 -2.70
C VAL A 333 7.14 10.51 -2.12
N ALA A 334 5.98 11.03 -2.50
CA ALA A 334 5.55 12.40 -2.22
C ALA A 334 4.99 12.56 -0.80
N ARG A 335 5.25 13.73 -0.17
CA ARG A 335 4.53 14.19 1.02
C ARG A 335 3.31 15.00 0.58
N CYS A 336 2.16 14.64 1.12
CA CYS A 336 0.87 15.20 0.74
C CYS A 336 0.12 15.69 1.96
N TYR A 337 -0.67 16.74 1.77
CA TYR A 337 -1.32 17.47 2.85
C TYR A 337 -2.81 17.64 2.57
N ARG A 338 -3.67 17.46 3.59
CA ARG A 338 -5.12 17.68 3.50
C ARG A 338 -5.63 18.36 4.76
N ASP A 339 -6.28 19.50 4.60
CA ASP A 339 -6.91 20.23 5.70
C ASP A 339 -8.35 19.76 5.92
N GLU A 340 -8.51 18.46 6.16
CA GLU A 340 -9.81 17.83 6.44
C GLU A 340 -9.96 17.52 7.94
N GLY A 341 -11.21 17.36 8.39
CA GLY A 341 -11.49 16.87 9.74
C GLY A 341 -10.83 15.52 10.00
N ALA A 342 -10.24 15.37 11.19
CA ALA A 342 -9.52 14.15 11.56
C ALA A 342 -10.44 12.92 11.54
N ARG A 343 -9.99 11.87 10.86
CA ARG A 343 -10.58 10.53 10.92
C ARG A 343 -9.52 9.53 11.39
N PRO A 344 -9.91 8.37 11.95
CA PRO A 344 -8.94 7.38 12.45
C PRO A 344 -7.90 6.94 11.40
N ASP A 345 -8.28 6.95 10.11
CA ASP A 345 -7.47 6.56 8.96
C ASP A 345 -6.89 7.75 8.17
N ARG A 346 -7.15 9.00 8.57
CA ARG A 346 -6.72 10.21 7.84
C ARG A 346 -5.89 11.13 8.72
N GLN A 347 -4.64 11.31 8.32
CA GLN A 347 -3.73 12.28 8.92
C GLN A 347 -3.65 13.54 8.05
N PRO A 348 -3.43 14.73 8.63
CA PRO A 348 -3.20 15.96 7.87
C PRO A 348 -2.03 15.88 6.89
N GLU A 349 -0.99 15.14 7.27
CA GLU A 349 0.18 14.86 6.44
C GLU A 349 0.30 13.34 6.25
N PHE A 350 0.49 12.92 5.00
CA PHE A 350 0.70 11.52 4.66
C PHE A 350 1.67 11.38 3.49
N THR A 351 2.11 10.16 3.22
CA THR A 351 3.03 9.85 2.13
C THR A 351 2.30 9.04 1.08
N GLN A 352 2.47 9.42 -0.18
CA GLN A 352 1.96 8.68 -1.32
C GLN A 352 3.12 8.16 -2.16
N MET A 353 2.92 7.01 -2.79
CA MET A 353 3.72 6.59 -3.95
C MET A 353 2.95 7.08 -5.17
N ASP A 354 3.44 8.15 -5.78
CA ASP A 354 2.84 8.73 -6.98
C ASP A 354 3.59 8.20 -8.20
N ILE A 355 2.86 7.72 -9.21
CA ILE A 355 3.39 7.07 -10.42
C ILE A 355 2.64 7.65 -11.61
N GLU A 356 3.36 7.94 -12.69
CA GLU A 356 2.79 8.40 -13.95
C GLU A 356 3.60 7.83 -15.13
N LEU A 357 2.94 7.48 -16.23
CA LEU A 357 3.57 7.00 -17.45
C LEU A 357 2.95 7.67 -18.68
N SER A 358 3.79 8.01 -19.66
CA SER A 358 3.36 8.34 -21.02
C SER A 358 3.02 7.07 -21.81
N PHE A 359 2.14 7.19 -22.81
CA PHE A 359 1.91 6.17 -23.85
C PHE A 359 1.52 4.79 -23.31
N THR A 360 0.72 4.76 -22.25
CA THR A 360 0.23 3.54 -21.59
C THR A 360 -1.29 3.49 -21.62
N ASP A 361 -1.85 2.32 -21.41
CA ASP A 361 -3.28 2.12 -21.13
C ASP A 361 -3.51 1.77 -19.64
N ARG A 362 -4.79 1.65 -19.27
CA ARG A 362 -5.24 1.31 -17.92
C ARG A 362 -4.70 -0.06 -17.46
N ASP A 363 -4.82 -1.08 -18.30
CA ASP A 363 -4.53 -2.47 -17.90
C ASP A 363 -3.03 -2.69 -17.69
N SER A 364 -2.20 -1.97 -18.45
CA SER A 364 -0.74 -1.91 -18.27
C SER A 364 -0.35 -1.25 -16.94
N ILE A 365 -1.02 -0.16 -16.55
CA ILE A 365 -0.79 0.48 -15.24
C ILE A 365 -1.20 -0.46 -14.10
N LEU A 366 -2.36 -1.13 -14.22
CA LEU A 366 -2.81 -2.08 -13.21
C LEU A 366 -1.79 -3.22 -13.03
N SER A 367 -1.32 -3.80 -14.14
CA SER A 367 -0.30 -4.86 -14.13
C SER A 367 1.01 -4.39 -13.49
N LEU A 368 1.47 -3.17 -13.80
CA LEU A 368 2.65 -2.57 -13.17
C LEU A 368 2.49 -2.46 -11.65
N VAL A 369 1.32 -2.00 -11.18
CA VAL A 369 1.03 -1.85 -9.75
C VAL A 369 0.98 -3.22 -9.06
N GLU A 370 0.39 -4.24 -9.68
CA GLU A 370 0.39 -5.61 -9.14
C GLU A 370 1.80 -6.16 -8.97
N GLU A 371 2.64 -6.00 -9.99
CA GLU A 371 4.04 -6.43 -9.95
C GLU A 371 4.85 -5.64 -8.92
N LEU A 372 4.63 -4.32 -8.81
CA LEU A 372 5.26 -3.47 -7.81
C LEU A 372 4.90 -3.94 -6.39
N LEU A 373 3.62 -4.22 -6.14
CA LEU A 373 3.16 -4.73 -4.86
C LEU A 373 3.76 -6.10 -4.55
N LYS A 374 3.79 -7.01 -5.54
CA LYS A 374 4.42 -8.34 -5.40
C LYS A 374 5.91 -8.23 -5.09
N ALA A 375 6.65 -7.38 -5.82
CA ALA A 375 8.09 -7.19 -5.65
C ALA A 375 8.44 -6.56 -4.29
N SER A 376 7.59 -5.66 -3.79
CA SER A 376 7.80 -4.97 -2.51
C SER A 376 7.12 -5.64 -1.31
N TRP A 377 6.36 -6.73 -1.53
CA TRP A 377 5.63 -7.41 -0.48
C TRP A 377 6.61 -8.02 0.56
N PRO A 378 6.34 -7.86 1.86
CA PRO A 378 7.17 -8.48 2.90
C PRO A 378 7.06 -10.01 2.86
N GLU A 379 8.19 -10.68 2.77
CA GLU A 379 8.28 -12.16 2.68
C GLU A 379 7.77 -12.84 3.95
N GLU A 380 7.83 -12.15 5.10
CA GLU A 380 7.29 -12.65 6.37
C GLU A 380 5.75 -12.64 6.46
N LEU A 381 5.06 -12.04 5.48
CA LEU A 381 3.60 -12.01 5.41
C LEU A 381 3.06 -13.09 4.47
N LYS A 382 1.74 -13.30 4.47
CA LYS A 382 1.09 -14.24 3.56
C LYS A 382 1.45 -13.92 2.11
N THR A 383 1.71 -14.97 1.33
CA THR A 383 2.01 -14.85 -0.09
C THR A 383 0.88 -14.12 -0.81
N LEU A 384 1.27 -13.17 -1.65
CA LEU A 384 0.37 -12.36 -2.43
C LEU A 384 0.12 -13.06 -3.78
N HIS A 385 -1.14 -13.40 -4.05
CA HIS A 385 -1.53 -14.07 -5.29
C HIS A 385 -1.87 -13.04 -6.36
N THR A 386 -1.29 -13.20 -7.55
CA THR A 386 -1.50 -12.35 -8.74
C THR A 386 -1.94 -13.23 -9.91
N PRO A 387 -2.73 -12.70 -10.86
CA PRO A 387 -3.28 -11.34 -10.92
C PRO A 387 -4.37 -11.10 -9.86
N PHE A 388 -4.64 -9.84 -9.52
CA PHE A 388 -5.71 -9.52 -8.58
C PHE A 388 -7.09 -9.62 -9.24
N PRO A 389 -8.13 -9.98 -8.48
CA PRO A 389 -9.51 -9.90 -8.97
C PRO A 389 -9.88 -8.47 -9.32
N VAL A 390 -10.36 -8.25 -10.55
CA VAL A 390 -10.88 -6.96 -11.00
C VAL A 390 -12.41 -6.99 -10.90
N LEU A 391 -12.97 -5.99 -10.21
CA LEU A 391 -14.42 -5.77 -10.13
C LEU A 391 -14.73 -4.41 -10.77
N THR A 392 -15.80 -4.36 -11.55
CA THR A 392 -16.35 -3.06 -11.95
C THR A 392 -16.93 -2.37 -10.73
N TYR A 393 -17.01 -1.02 -10.76
CA TYR A 393 -17.69 -0.27 -9.70
C TYR A 393 -19.13 -0.77 -9.48
N HIS A 394 -19.83 -1.06 -10.58
CA HIS A 394 -21.18 -1.61 -10.54
C HIS A 394 -21.21 -2.95 -9.80
N ASP A 395 -20.33 -3.90 -10.13
CA ASP A 395 -20.32 -5.23 -9.49
C ASP A 395 -19.93 -5.15 -8.01
N ALA A 396 -18.99 -4.27 -7.66
CA ALA A 396 -18.57 -4.03 -6.28
C ALA A 396 -19.73 -3.47 -5.45
N MET A 397 -20.39 -2.40 -5.92
CA MET A 397 -21.55 -1.82 -5.23
C MET A 397 -22.74 -2.79 -5.19
N HIS A 398 -23.02 -3.47 -6.29
CA HIS A 398 -24.16 -4.39 -6.40
C HIS A 398 -24.00 -5.62 -5.50
N SER A 399 -22.78 -6.18 -5.43
CA SER A 399 -22.51 -7.44 -4.72
C SER A 399 -22.04 -7.24 -3.29
N TYR A 400 -21.51 -6.07 -2.93
CA TYR A 400 -20.91 -5.84 -1.61
C TYR A 400 -21.34 -4.52 -0.95
N GLY A 401 -21.99 -3.63 -1.69
CA GLY A 401 -22.41 -2.35 -1.14
C GLY A 401 -21.29 -1.32 -0.97
N SER A 402 -20.07 -1.66 -1.37
CA SER A 402 -18.89 -0.84 -1.17
C SER A 402 -18.00 -0.86 -2.40
N ASP A 403 -17.41 0.29 -2.72
CA ASP A 403 -16.39 0.48 -3.75
C ASP A 403 -15.00 -0.05 -3.31
N LYS A 404 -14.88 -0.49 -2.05
CA LYS A 404 -13.68 -1.09 -1.45
C LYS A 404 -14.05 -2.35 -0.64
N PRO A 405 -14.64 -3.37 -1.29
CA PRO A 405 -15.18 -4.52 -0.58
C PRO A 405 -14.08 -5.36 0.08
N ASP A 406 -14.38 -5.91 1.26
CA ASP A 406 -13.51 -6.90 1.91
C ASP A 406 -13.77 -8.30 1.31
N LEU A 407 -12.92 -8.69 0.36
CA LEU A 407 -13.01 -9.98 -0.32
C LEU A 407 -12.54 -11.16 0.53
N SER A 408 -12.03 -10.92 1.75
CA SER A 408 -11.74 -12.02 2.69
C SER A 408 -13.01 -12.65 3.26
N PHE A 409 -14.14 -11.95 3.14
CA PHE A 409 -15.46 -12.43 3.51
C PHE A 409 -16.26 -12.84 2.28
N ASP A 410 -16.55 -14.14 2.16
CA ASP A 410 -17.24 -14.70 0.99
C ASP A 410 -18.77 -14.53 1.05
N LYS A 411 -19.26 -13.39 1.55
CA LYS A 411 -20.70 -13.09 1.55
C LYS A 411 -20.99 -11.91 0.64
N LYS A 412 -21.89 -12.16 -0.31
CA LYS A 412 -22.39 -11.17 -1.27
C LYS A 412 -23.83 -10.80 -0.94
N LEU A 413 -24.18 -9.57 -1.27
CA LEU A 413 -25.56 -9.10 -1.36
C LEU A 413 -26.22 -9.77 -2.56
N THR A 414 -27.34 -10.43 -2.31
CA THR A 414 -28.14 -11.09 -3.36
C THR A 414 -29.35 -10.23 -3.67
N ASP A 415 -29.63 -10.02 -4.96
CA ASP A 415 -30.83 -9.29 -5.41
C ASP A 415 -32.09 -10.12 -5.17
N ILE A 416 -33.08 -9.52 -4.50
CA ILE A 416 -34.38 -10.16 -4.24
C ILE A 416 -35.55 -9.30 -4.74
N ASN A 417 -35.30 -8.32 -5.62
CA ASN A 417 -36.33 -7.40 -6.13
C ASN A 417 -37.52 -8.15 -6.74
N GLY A 418 -37.24 -9.19 -7.53
CA GLY A 418 -38.26 -10.01 -8.18
C GLY A 418 -39.13 -10.85 -7.22
N LEU A 419 -38.72 -10.99 -5.95
CA LEU A 419 -39.46 -11.75 -4.94
C LEU A 419 -40.37 -10.88 -4.07
N ILE A 420 -40.30 -9.55 -4.23
CA ILE A 420 -41.13 -8.60 -3.48
C ILE A 420 -42.56 -8.65 -4.01
N SER A 421 -43.48 -9.20 -3.22
CA SER A 421 -44.91 -9.23 -3.51
C SER A 421 -45.53 -7.88 -3.13
N GLY A 422 -46.14 -7.19 -4.09
CA GLY A 422 -46.74 -5.86 -3.89
C GLY A 422 -48.02 -5.80 -3.02
N ASP A 423 -48.36 -6.86 -2.28
CA ASP A 423 -49.67 -6.97 -1.63
C ASP A 423 -49.68 -6.43 -0.18
N LYS A 424 -50.22 -5.21 -0.04
CA LYS A 424 -51.01 -4.61 1.06
C LYS A 424 -50.50 -4.53 2.51
N LYS A 425 -49.34 -5.06 2.87
CA LYS A 425 -48.71 -4.78 4.18
C LYS A 425 -47.22 -4.49 4.08
N MET A 426 -46.79 -3.87 3.00
CA MET A 426 -45.42 -3.40 2.89
C MET A 426 -45.25 -2.22 3.87
N PRO A 427 -44.37 -2.28 4.89
CA PRO A 427 -44.07 -1.14 5.76
C PRO A 427 -43.12 -0.14 5.07
N LEU A 428 -43.20 -0.06 3.74
CA LEU A 428 -42.48 0.90 2.93
C LEU A 428 -43.42 2.07 2.66
N PRO A 429 -42.95 3.32 2.80
CA PRO A 429 -43.83 4.47 2.69
C PRO A 429 -44.48 4.67 1.30
N GLN A 430 -44.09 3.96 0.23
CA GLN A 430 -44.66 4.06 -1.14
C GLN A 430 -44.46 2.74 -1.95
N ASN A 431 -45.21 2.56 -3.06
CA ASN A 431 -45.07 1.40 -3.95
C ASN A 431 -43.64 1.34 -4.55
N PRO A 432 -43.10 0.15 -4.90
CA PRO A 432 -41.76 0.04 -5.52
C PRO A 432 -41.65 0.84 -6.83
N GLN A 433 -42.77 1.02 -7.52
CA GLN A 433 -42.88 1.83 -8.75
C GLN A 433 -42.74 3.34 -8.52
N ASP A 434 -42.96 3.83 -7.28
CA ASP A 434 -42.88 5.26 -6.92
C ASP A 434 -41.47 5.66 -6.43
N VAL A 435 -40.60 4.67 -6.19
CA VAL A 435 -39.23 4.87 -5.71
C VAL A 435 -38.28 4.76 -6.90
N GLY A 436 -37.81 5.90 -7.40
CA GLY A 436 -36.70 5.92 -8.36
C GLY A 436 -35.50 5.15 -7.79
N ASN A 437 -34.99 4.19 -8.57
CA ASN A 437 -33.92 3.26 -8.19
C ASN A 437 -34.20 2.41 -6.93
N PHE A 438 -35.38 1.82 -6.86
CA PHE A 438 -35.73 0.82 -5.84
C PHE A 438 -34.76 -0.38 -5.86
N THR A 439 -34.34 -0.83 -4.68
CA THR A 439 -33.58 -2.05 -4.51
C THR A 439 -33.99 -2.81 -3.25
N ALA A 440 -33.91 -4.14 -3.34
CA ALA A 440 -34.11 -5.09 -2.27
C ALA A 440 -32.97 -6.10 -2.31
N LYS A 441 -32.15 -6.14 -1.26
CA LYS A 441 -30.99 -7.02 -1.14
C LYS A 441 -31.11 -7.90 0.10
N ALA A 442 -30.60 -9.12 0.00
CA ALA A 442 -30.46 -10.05 1.11
C ALA A 442 -29.00 -10.45 1.34
N LEU A 443 -28.64 -10.62 2.60
CA LEU A 443 -27.34 -11.13 3.06
C LEU A 443 -27.56 -12.34 3.98
N VAL A 444 -26.85 -13.43 3.71
CA VAL A 444 -26.94 -14.68 4.48
C VAL A 444 -25.73 -14.84 5.38
N ILE A 445 -25.98 -15.06 6.67
CA ILE A 445 -24.95 -15.29 7.68
C ILE A 445 -25.20 -16.68 8.27
N GLY A 446 -24.24 -17.60 8.09
CA GLY A 446 -24.32 -18.98 8.56
C GLY A 446 -24.08 -19.08 10.07
N SER A 447 -24.47 -20.22 10.67
CA SER A 447 -24.30 -20.47 12.10
C SER A 447 -22.84 -20.55 12.57
N ASN A 448 -21.91 -20.88 11.66
CA ASN A 448 -20.48 -20.99 11.94
C ASN A 448 -19.75 -19.66 11.76
N ASP A 449 -20.42 -18.62 11.25
CA ASP A 449 -19.83 -17.29 11.12
C ASP A 449 -19.70 -16.64 12.51
N ASN A 450 -18.67 -15.82 12.73
CA ASN A 450 -18.38 -15.28 14.06
C ASN A 450 -19.27 -14.06 14.38
N VAL A 451 -20.52 -14.31 14.77
CA VAL A 451 -21.63 -13.33 14.80
C VAL A 451 -21.70 -12.47 16.08
N SER A 452 -20.64 -12.43 16.90
CA SER A 452 -20.68 -11.82 18.25
C SER A 452 -21.14 -10.35 18.28
N LYS A 453 -20.96 -9.60 17.18
CA LYS A 453 -21.32 -8.18 17.05
C LYS A 453 -22.49 -7.89 16.12
N LEU A 454 -23.12 -8.88 15.49
CA LEU A 454 -24.15 -8.63 14.47
C LEU A 454 -25.36 -7.89 15.04
N ASN A 455 -25.83 -8.27 16.23
CA ASN A 455 -27.00 -7.61 16.82
C ASN A 455 -26.71 -6.14 17.16
N SER A 456 -25.48 -5.81 17.60
CA SER A 456 -25.10 -4.41 17.87
C SER A 456 -24.96 -3.61 16.58
N SER A 457 -24.30 -4.15 15.56
CA SER A 457 -24.14 -3.50 14.26
C SER A 457 -25.49 -3.31 13.56
N PHE A 458 -26.37 -4.31 13.61
CA PHE A 458 -27.72 -4.21 13.07
C PHE A 458 -28.52 -3.07 13.72
N LYS A 459 -28.46 -2.94 15.06
CA LYS A 459 -29.14 -1.86 15.79
C LYS A 459 -28.59 -0.49 15.40
N GLU A 460 -27.27 -0.36 15.27
CA GLU A 460 -26.63 0.88 14.84
C GLU A 460 -27.09 1.28 13.41
N CYS A 461 -27.11 0.32 12.47
CA CYS A 461 -27.66 0.55 11.13
C CYS A 461 -29.14 0.95 11.17
N GLU A 462 -29.96 0.27 11.98
CA GLU A 462 -31.38 0.57 12.13
C GLU A 462 -31.61 1.99 12.69
N GLU A 463 -30.82 2.43 13.66
CA GLU A 463 -30.86 3.78 14.23
C GLU A 463 -30.44 4.85 13.21
N LEU A 464 -29.40 4.59 12.42
CA LEU A 464 -28.97 5.48 11.34
C LEU A 464 -30.09 5.67 10.30
N LEU A 465 -30.74 4.58 9.88
CA LEU A 465 -31.84 4.60 8.91
C LEU A 465 -33.07 5.36 9.46
N LYS A 466 -33.42 5.17 10.74
CA LYS A 466 -34.56 5.87 11.38
C LYS A 466 -34.45 7.40 11.30
N SER A 467 -33.23 7.95 11.32
CA SER A 467 -33.00 9.39 11.38
C SER A 467 -32.96 10.10 10.02
N LYS A 468 -32.71 9.37 8.92
CA LYS A 468 -32.32 9.97 7.63
C LYS A 468 -32.90 9.30 6.38
N SER A 469 -33.56 8.16 6.51
CA SER A 469 -33.87 7.31 5.37
C SER A 469 -35.30 6.75 5.41
N LYS A 470 -35.84 6.46 4.22
CA LYS A 470 -37.08 5.68 4.06
C LYS A 470 -36.82 4.19 3.91
N ALA A 471 -35.56 3.76 3.82
CA ALA A 471 -35.19 2.36 3.73
C ALA A 471 -35.52 1.59 5.02
N LYS A 472 -35.74 0.29 4.87
CA LYS A 472 -36.05 -0.65 5.94
C LYS A 472 -35.04 -1.77 5.96
N LEU A 473 -34.65 -2.17 7.17
CA LEU A 473 -33.74 -3.27 7.41
C LEU A 473 -34.44 -4.31 8.30
N PHE A 474 -34.37 -5.57 7.91
CA PHE A 474 -34.97 -6.70 8.62
C PHE A 474 -33.88 -7.72 8.93
N MET A 475 -33.92 -8.34 10.09
CA MET A 475 -33.04 -9.46 10.45
C MET A 475 -33.86 -10.61 11.00
N VAL A 476 -33.71 -11.78 10.38
CA VAL A 476 -34.47 -12.98 10.73
C VAL A 476 -33.50 -14.08 11.11
N LYS A 477 -33.61 -14.56 12.35
CA LYS A 477 -32.87 -15.74 12.83
C LYS A 477 -33.67 -16.99 12.51
N CYS A 478 -33.10 -17.85 11.69
CA CYS A 478 -33.73 -19.06 11.18
C CYS A 478 -33.12 -20.28 11.84
N GLY A 479 -33.88 -20.96 12.70
CA GLY A 479 -33.49 -22.24 13.29
C GLY A 479 -33.87 -23.42 12.39
N ALA A 480 -33.30 -24.60 12.67
CA ALA A 480 -33.50 -25.81 11.85
C ALA A 480 -34.99 -26.16 11.61
N ASN A 481 -35.83 -26.00 12.63
CA ASN A 481 -37.23 -26.44 12.59
C ASN A 481 -38.25 -25.29 12.50
N ASN A 482 -37.81 -24.03 12.60
CA ASN A 482 -38.71 -22.87 12.69
C ASN A 482 -38.39 -21.78 11.65
N TRP A 483 -37.46 -22.01 10.72
CA TRP A 483 -37.04 -21.03 9.72
C TRP A 483 -38.23 -20.44 8.94
N ARG A 484 -39.16 -21.29 8.51
CA ARG A 484 -40.31 -20.87 7.70
C ARG A 484 -41.21 -19.91 8.46
N GLN A 485 -41.61 -20.30 9.67
CA GLN A 485 -42.44 -19.46 10.54
C GLN A 485 -41.76 -18.13 10.89
N ALA A 486 -40.45 -18.16 11.16
CA ALA A 486 -39.68 -16.95 11.47
C ALA A 486 -39.61 -15.98 10.28
N MET A 487 -39.41 -16.49 9.07
CA MET A 487 -39.39 -15.69 7.85
C MET A 487 -40.76 -15.15 7.49
N GLU A 488 -41.82 -15.98 7.50
CA GLU A 488 -43.19 -15.55 7.20
C GLU A 488 -43.67 -14.46 8.17
N ALA A 489 -43.25 -14.53 9.45
CA ALA A 489 -43.58 -13.51 10.44
C ALA A 489 -42.88 -12.17 10.21
N SER A 490 -41.65 -12.18 9.67
CA SER A 490 -40.79 -10.99 9.59
C SER A 490 -40.69 -10.38 8.19
N LEU A 491 -40.89 -11.20 7.15
CA LEU A 491 -40.75 -10.88 5.73
C LEU A 491 -42.06 -11.18 4.99
N THR A 492 -43.18 -10.64 5.49
CA THR A 492 -44.54 -10.87 4.95
C THR A 492 -44.73 -10.46 3.49
N PHE A 493 -43.78 -9.72 2.94
CA PHE A 493 -43.78 -9.17 1.58
C PHE A 493 -42.88 -9.98 0.62
N VAL A 494 -42.28 -11.10 1.05
CA VAL A 494 -41.45 -11.98 0.21
C VAL A 494 -42.04 -13.39 0.17
N ASN A 495 -41.97 -14.05 -0.98
CA ASN A 495 -42.19 -15.49 -1.06
C ASN A 495 -41.01 -16.23 -0.41
N VAL A 496 -41.19 -16.72 0.82
CA VAL A 496 -40.10 -17.30 1.63
C VAL A 496 -39.54 -18.61 1.07
N ASP A 497 -40.33 -19.38 0.33
CA ASP A 497 -39.87 -20.62 -0.31
C ASP A 497 -38.95 -20.30 -1.49
N GLN A 498 -39.35 -19.36 -2.34
CA GLN A 498 -38.49 -18.86 -3.43
C GLN A 498 -37.23 -18.15 -2.91
N LEU A 499 -37.35 -17.42 -1.80
CA LEU A 499 -36.20 -16.78 -1.15
C LEU A 499 -35.21 -17.81 -0.62
N LYS A 500 -35.69 -18.90 -0.01
CA LYS A 500 -34.83 -19.97 0.48
C LYS A 500 -34.05 -20.62 -0.66
N ASP A 501 -34.72 -20.89 -1.78
CA ASP A 501 -34.10 -21.52 -2.94
C ASP A 501 -33.10 -20.58 -3.63
N LEU A 502 -33.46 -19.29 -3.78
CA LEU A 502 -32.57 -18.28 -4.39
C LEU A 502 -31.29 -18.05 -3.58
N LEU A 503 -31.39 -18.08 -2.24
CA LEU A 503 -30.27 -17.81 -1.34
C LEU A 503 -29.51 -19.08 -0.91
N ASP A 504 -29.91 -20.26 -1.41
CA ASP A 504 -29.36 -21.57 -1.04
C ASP A 504 -29.18 -21.73 0.49
N LEU A 505 -30.25 -21.47 1.25
CA LEU A 505 -30.13 -21.36 2.71
C LEU A 505 -29.92 -22.73 3.38
N SER A 506 -28.77 -22.89 4.02
CA SER A 506 -28.50 -23.95 5.00
C SER A 506 -28.88 -23.50 6.41
N MET A 507 -29.69 -24.29 7.13
CA MET A 507 -30.10 -23.96 8.50
C MET A 507 -29.16 -24.58 9.56
N PRO A 508 -28.95 -23.92 10.71
CA PRO A 508 -29.47 -22.60 11.09
C PRO A 508 -28.67 -21.44 10.46
N CYS A 509 -29.36 -20.34 10.15
CA CYS A 509 -28.75 -19.13 9.59
C CYS A 509 -29.45 -17.86 10.08
N THR A 510 -28.84 -16.71 9.80
CA THR A 510 -29.46 -15.39 9.95
C THR A 510 -29.53 -14.74 8.58
N VAL A 511 -30.70 -14.26 8.19
CA VAL A 511 -30.90 -13.52 6.95
C VAL A 511 -31.17 -12.06 7.27
N VAL A 512 -30.40 -11.17 6.66
CA VAL A 512 -30.58 -9.72 6.75
C VAL A 512 -31.12 -9.25 5.41
N VAL A 513 -32.21 -8.47 5.43
CA VAL A 513 -32.86 -7.94 4.22
C VAL A 513 -32.95 -6.42 4.32
N GLY A 514 -32.40 -5.72 3.33
CA GLY A 514 -32.49 -4.27 3.19
C GLY A 514 -33.35 -3.91 1.98
N ILE A 515 -34.24 -2.93 2.13
CA ILE A 515 -35.17 -2.51 1.08
C ILE A 515 -35.37 -1.00 1.09
N GLY A 516 -35.29 -0.35 -0.07
CA GLY A 516 -35.35 1.10 -0.18
C GLY A 516 -34.72 1.60 -1.49
N LYS A 517 -34.16 2.81 -1.47
CA LYS A 517 -33.33 3.29 -2.59
C LYS A 517 -31.95 2.63 -2.56
N ASP A 518 -31.38 2.40 -3.73
CA ASP A 518 -30.02 1.88 -3.89
C ASP A 518 -28.96 2.60 -3.05
N THR A 519 -28.99 3.94 -3.02
CA THR A 519 -28.05 4.78 -2.24
C THR A 519 -28.17 4.63 -0.73
N GLU A 520 -29.24 3.98 -0.24
CA GLU A 520 -29.53 3.81 1.19
C GLU A 520 -29.37 2.35 1.64
N VAL A 521 -29.57 1.40 0.74
CA VAL A 521 -29.56 -0.04 1.05
C VAL A 521 -28.20 -0.69 0.82
N LEU A 522 -27.48 -0.23 -0.20
CA LEU A 522 -26.19 -0.82 -0.58
C LEU A 522 -25.06 -0.42 0.40
N PRO A 523 -24.82 0.87 0.70
CA PRO A 523 -23.77 1.27 1.65
C PRO A 523 -24.10 0.88 3.09
#